data_AF-A0A3B8J2T6-F1
#
_entry.id   AF-A0A3B8J2T6-F1
#
_cell.length_a   1.000
_cell.length_b   1.000
_cell.length_c   1.000
_cell.angle_alpha   90.00
_cell.angle_beta   90.00
_cell.angle_gamma   90.00
#
_symmetry.space_group_name_H-M   'P 1'
#
loop_
_entity.id
_entity.type
_entity.pdbx_description
1 polymer ?
#
loop_
_entity_poly.entity_id
_entity_poly.type
_entity_poly.pdbx_seq_one_letter_code
_entity_poly.pdbx_strand_id
1 'polypeptide(L)'
;MSALFESNISKGRRIAGLIVSILPSLMIAFSGFSKVTKADEMVQNMSAVGLGDKVVLIGAIELIALALYWIPKTSSLGFALMASYAGGIIAIELTGGAPPLPGLMVAVLFYVGTYLRKPSLSGLGI
;
A
#
# COMPACT_ATOMS: atom_id res chain seq x y z
N MET A 1 9.10 -12.83 -19.23
CA MET A 1 8.57 -11.47 -18.99
C MET A 1 7.89 -11.45 -17.64
N SER A 2 8.43 -10.75 -16.64
CA SER A 2 7.69 -10.50 -15.40
C SER A 2 6.60 -9.49 -15.71
N ALA A 3 5.39 -9.96 -16.00
CA ALA A 3 4.26 -9.08 -16.25
C ALA A 3 3.65 -8.64 -14.91
N LEU A 4 3.18 -7.38 -14.86
CA LEU A 4 2.35 -6.89 -13.75
C LEU A 4 1.05 -7.69 -13.58
N PHE A 5 0.66 -8.42 -14.64
CA PHE A 5 -0.54 -9.23 -14.73
C PHE A 5 -0.16 -10.63 -15.18
N GLU A 6 -0.82 -11.66 -14.66
CA GLU A 6 -0.67 -13.01 -15.22
C GLU A 6 -1.29 -13.13 -16.62
N SER A 7 -0.79 -14.06 -17.43
CA SER A 7 -1.24 -14.25 -18.82
C SER A 7 -2.64 -14.84 -18.90
N ASN A 8 -3.03 -15.64 -17.91
CA ASN A 8 -4.22 -16.51 -17.96
C ASN A 8 -5.48 -15.88 -17.34
N ILE A 9 -5.51 -14.56 -17.16
CA ILE A 9 -6.67 -13.83 -16.59
C ILE A 9 -7.46 -13.07 -17.65
N SER A 10 -8.79 -12.99 -17.48
CA SER A 10 -9.70 -12.30 -18.40
C SER A 10 -9.43 -10.79 -18.48
N LYS A 11 -9.85 -10.14 -19.58
CA LYS A 11 -9.72 -8.69 -19.77
C LYS A 11 -10.42 -7.89 -18.65
N GLY A 12 -11.61 -8.31 -18.24
CA GLY A 12 -12.35 -7.68 -17.15
C GLY A 12 -11.60 -7.76 -15.81
N ARG A 13 -11.03 -8.93 -15.48
CA ARG A 13 -10.22 -9.12 -14.27
C ARG A 13 -8.97 -8.26 -14.26
N ARG A 14 -8.31 -8.09 -15.42
CA ARG A 14 -7.15 -7.18 -15.56
C ARG A 14 -7.53 -5.73 -15.25
N ILE A 15 -8.62 -5.24 -15.83
CA ILE A 15 -9.09 -3.87 -15.62
C ILE A 15 -9.50 -3.66 -14.15
N ALA A 16 -10.28 -4.58 -13.58
CA ALA A 16 -10.67 -4.52 -12.18
C ALA A 16 -9.45 -4.53 -11.25
N GLY A 17 -8.49 -5.43 -11.48
CA GLY A 17 -7.25 -5.48 -10.70
C GLY A 17 -6.41 -4.22 -10.80
N LEU A 18 -6.38 -3.56 -11.97
CA LEU A 18 -5.73 -2.26 -12.14
C LEU A 18 -6.43 -1.17 -11.32
N ILE A 19 -7.75 -1.02 -11.48
CA ILE A 19 -8.55 0.00 -10.79
C ILE A 19 -8.42 -0.15 -9.27
N VAL A 20 -8.62 -1.37 -8.76
CA VAL A 20 -8.54 -1.67 -7.32
C VAL A 20 -7.11 -1.48 -6.78
N SER A 21 -6.08 -1.67 -7.59
CA SER A 21 -4.69 -1.44 -7.17
C SER A 21 -4.29 0.04 -7.21
N ILE A 22 -4.83 0.84 -8.12
CA ILE A 22 -4.52 2.27 -8.25
C ILE A 22 -5.05 3.04 -7.03
N LEU A 23 -6.25 2.72 -6.56
CA LEU A 23 -6.87 3.44 -5.46
C LEU A 23 -6.00 3.50 -4.18
N PRO A 24 -5.56 2.38 -3.57
CA PRO A 24 -4.69 2.43 -2.38
C PRO A 24 -3.29 2.96 -2.73
N SER A 25 -2.84 2.79 -3.97
CA SER A 25 -1.56 3.34 -4.44
C SER A 25 -1.55 4.86 -4.42
N LEU A 26 -2.64 5.51 -4.85
CA LEU A 26 -2.77 6.96 -4.79
C LEU A 26 -2.82 7.47 -3.35
N MET A 27 -3.51 6.76 -2.46
CA MET A 27 -3.55 7.08 -1.03
C MET A 27 -2.14 7.06 -0.41
N ILE A 28 -1.39 5.97 -0.65
CA ILE A 28 -0.01 5.84 -0.16
C ILE A 28 0.93 6.85 -0.83
N ALA A 29 0.77 7.12 -2.13
CA ALA A 29 1.59 8.11 -2.82
C ALA A 29 1.40 9.52 -2.25
N PHE A 30 0.15 9.93 -2.03
CA PHE A 30 -0.19 11.22 -1.44
C PHE A 30 0.35 11.33 -0.01
N SER A 31 0.13 10.30 0.80
CA SER A 31 0.67 10.19 2.16
C SER A 31 2.20 10.32 2.17
N GLY A 32 2.88 9.52 1.34
CA GLY A 32 4.34 9.43 1.34
C GLY A 32 4.97 10.73 0.88
N PHE A 33 4.43 11.33 -0.18
CA PHE A 33 4.87 12.63 -0.66
C PHE A 33 4.69 13.72 0.41
N SER A 34 3.51 13.78 1.04
CA SER A 34 3.21 14.77 2.10
C SER A 34 4.13 14.61 3.31
N LYS A 35 4.53 13.37 3.65
CA LYS A 35 5.52 13.11 4.71
C LYS A 35 6.92 13.56 4.29
N VAL A 36 7.36 13.27 3.06
CA VAL A 36 8.69 13.67 2.57
C VAL A 36 8.83 15.18 2.46
N THR A 37 7.77 15.89 2.06
CA THR A 37 7.73 17.36 2.03
C THR A 37 7.47 18.01 3.39
N LYS A 38 7.29 17.20 4.44
CA LYS A 38 7.00 17.66 5.82
C LYS A 38 5.77 18.57 5.88
N ALA A 39 4.68 18.20 5.20
CA ALA A 39 3.41 18.89 5.34
C ALA A 39 3.01 18.99 6.82
N ASP A 40 2.61 20.19 7.28
CA ASP A 40 2.39 20.48 8.70
C ASP A 40 1.44 19.48 9.36
N GLU A 41 0.34 19.13 8.69
CA GLU A 41 -0.62 18.13 9.15
C GLU A 41 0.04 16.75 9.38
N MET A 42 0.91 16.30 8.46
CA MET A 42 1.58 15.01 8.59
C MET A 42 2.62 15.02 9.72
N VAL A 43 3.33 16.13 9.89
CA VAL A 43 4.29 16.29 11.00
C VAL A 43 3.56 16.28 12.34
N GLN A 44 2.43 16.98 12.46
CA GLN A 44 1.60 16.99 13.66
C GLN A 44 1.03 15.61 13.97
N ASN A 45 0.44 14.93 12.98
CA ASN A 45 -0.12 13.59 13.14
C ASN A 45 0.93 12.56 13.58
N MET A 46 2.12 12.58 12.98
CA MET A 46 3.21 11.68 13.38
C MET A 46 3.80 12.05 14.74
N SER A 47 3.85 13.34 15.09
CA SER A 47 4.32 13.78 16.41
C SER A 47 3.37 13.33 17.52
N ALA A 48 2.05 13.34 17.27
CA ALA A 48 1.04 12.86 18.21
C ALA A 48 1.22 11.39 18.59
N VAL A 49 1.82 10.58 17.72
CA VAL A 49 2.14 9.17 17.96
C VAL A 49 3.63 8.93 18.28
N GLY A 50 4.39 9.99 18.56
CA GLY A 50 5.80 9.91 18.96
C GLY A 50 6.79 9.62 17.82
N LEU A 51 6.38 9.80 16.56
CA LEU A 51 7.18 9.52 15.35
C LEU A 51 7.50 10.79 14.52
N GLY A 52 7.35 11.98 15.11
CA GLY A 52 7.54 13.26 14.43
C GLY A 52 8.94 13.45 13.82
N ASP A 53 9.98 12.95 14.48
CA ASP A 53 11.36 13.01 13.98
C ASP A 53 11.64 11.99 12.85
N LYS A 54 10.75 11.00 12.65
CA LYS A 54 10.84 9.97 11.63
C LYS A 54 9.95 10.21 10.41
N VAL A 55 9.19 11.30 10.37
CA VAL A 55 8.20 11.60 9.31
C VAL A 55 8.76 11.38 7.90
N VAL A 56 9.93 11.97 7.59
CA VAL A 56 10.55 11.87 6.27
C VAL A 56 10.97 10.43 5.95
N LEU A 57 11.52 9.70 6.93
CA LEU A 57 11.93 8.31 6.75
C LEU A 57 10.72 7.41 6.47
N ILE A 58 9.62 7.60 7.20
CA ILE A 58 8.36 6.89 6.99
C ILE A 58 7.81 7.17 5.60
N GLY A 59 7.79 8.44 5.17
CA GLY A 59 7.38 8.82 3.81
C GLY A 59 8.26 8.20 2.72
N ALA A 60 9.58 8.13 2.93
CA ALA A 60 10.49 7.47 2.00
C ALA A 60 10.21 5.95 1.90
N ILE A 61 9.95 5.28 3.03
CA ILE A 61 9.58 3.85 3.05
C ILE A 61 8.29 3.61 2.25
N GLU A 62 7.26 4.44 2.46
CA GLU A 62 6.00 4.39 1.72
C GLU A 62 6.24 4.45 0.21
N LEU A 63 6.99 5.46 -0.25
CA LEU A 63 7.22 5.70 -1.68
C LEU A 63 8.10 4.62 -2.32
N ILE A 64 9.15 4.16 -1.62
CA ILE A 64 10.04 3.10 -2.13
C ILE A 64 9.27 1.79 -2.27
N ALA A 65 8.53 1.38 -1.24
CA ALA A 65 7.76 0.14 -1.30
C ALA A 65 6.64 0.22 -2.35
N LEU A 66 6.02 1.39 -2.51
CA LEU A 66 5.02 1.62 -3.56
C LEU A 66 5.63 1.57 -4.98
N ALA A 67 6.83 2.14 -5.16
CA ALA A 67 7.54 2.04 -6.43
C ALA A 67 7.86 0.57 -6.78
N LEU A 68 8.34 -0.20 -5.81
CA LEU A 68 8.60 -1.63 -5.98
C LEU A 68 7.33 -2.42 -6.32
N TYR A 69 6.17 -2.02 -5.79
CA TYR A 69 4.87 -2.65 -6.07
C TYR A 69 4.42 -2.49 -7.52
N TRP A 70 4.73 -1.35 -8.16
CA TRP A 70 4.38 -1.08 -9.55
C TRP A 70 5.44 -1.53 -10.56
N ILE A 71 6.68 -1.79 -10.14
CA ILE A 71 7.71 -2.33 -11.03
C ILE A 71 7.44 -3.84 -11.27
N PRO A 72 7.24 -4.29 -12.52
CA PRO A 72 6.82 -5.67 -12.80
C PRO A 72 7.76 -6.76 -12.25
N LYS A 73 9.06 -6.49 -12.22
CA LYS A 73 10.10 -7.41 -11.72
C LYS A 73 10.08 -7.57 -10.20
N THR A 74 9.62 -6.55 -9.47
CA THR A 74 9.65 -6.51 -7.99
C THR A 74 8.26 -6.47 -7.38
N SER A 75 7.19 -6.54 -8.18
CA SER A 75 5.83 -6.27 -7.70
C SER A 75 5.39 -7.20 -6.55
N SER A 76 5.87 -8.44 -6.52
CA SER A 76 5.57 -9.39 -5.43
C SER A 76 6.26 -8.98 -4.13
N LEU A 77 7.50 -8.49 -4.20
CA LEU A 77 8.21 -7.91 -3.05
C LEU A 77 7.52 -6.61 -2.60
N GLY A 78 7.20 -5.72 -3.54
CA GLY A 78 6.48 -4.48 -3.23
C GLY A 78 5.11 -4.74 -2.60
N PHE A 79 4.40 -5.79 -3.03
CA PHE A 79 3.16 -6.22 -2.40
C PHE A 79 3.40 -6.69 -0.95
N ALA A 80 4.39 -7.54 -0.71
CA ALA A 80 4.73 -7.98 0.65
C ALA A 80 5.10 -6.79 1.56
N LEU A 81 5.86 -5.82 1.04
CA LEU A 81 6.20 -4.59 1.75
C LEU A 81 4.95 -3.75 2.05
N MET A 82 4.07 -3.52 1.08
CA MET A 82 2.80 -2.81 1.29
C MET A 82 1.88 -3.50 2.29
N ALA A 83 1.77 -4.83 2.24
CA ALA A 83 1.00 -5.61 3.19
C ALA A 83 1.57 -5.48 4.62
N SER A 84 2.89 -5.56 4.77
CA SER A 84 3.56 -5.36 6.06
C SER A 84 3.40 -3.93 6.57
N TYR A 85 3.49 -2.94 5.67
CA TYR A 85 3.34 -1.53 6.00
C TYR A 85 1.92 -1.21 6.47
N ALA A 86 0.91 -1.77 5.80
CA ALA A 86 -0.49 -1.62 6.20
C ALA A 86 -0.76 -2.20 7.61
N GLY A 87 -0.09 -3.30 7.99
CA GLY A 87 -0.12 -3.79 9.38
C GLY A 87 0.42 -2.78 10.39
N GLY A 88 1.47 -2.05 10.03
CA GLY A 88 2.00 -0.93 10.82
C GLY A 88 1.03 0.24 10.94
N ILE A 89 0.35 0.61 9.85
CA ILE A 89 -0.71 1.64 9.87
C ILE A 89 -1.80 1.23 10.87
N ILE A 90 -2.31 0.00 10.77
CA ILE A 90 -3.36 -0.52 11.65
C ILE A 90 -2.91 -0.46 13.12
N ALA A 91 -1.68 -0.88 13.42
CA ALA A 91 -1.16 -0.87 14.78
C ALA A 91 -1.07 0.56 15.35
N ILE A 92 -0.63 1.54 14.56
CA ILE A 92 -0.57 2.95 14.97
C ILE A 92 -1.97 3.54 15.13
N GLU A 93 -2.90 3.27 14.23
CA GLU A 93 -4.27 3.79 14.34
C GLU A 93 -4.97 3.29 15.61
N LEU A 94 -4.73 2.04 16.01
CA LEU A 94 -5.26 1.47 17.24
C LEU A 94 -4.77 2.18 18.51
N THR A 95 -3.61 2.85 18.49
CA THR A 95 -3.16 3.63 19.65
C THR A 95 -4.04 4.86 19.90
N GLY A 96 -4.77 5.33 18.89
CA GLY A 96 -5.72 6.44 18.99
C GLY A 96 -7.08 6.05 19.58
N GLY A 97 -7.33 4.76 19.83
CA GLY A 97 -8.58 4.25 20.43
C GLY A 97 -9.80 4.20 19.49
N ALA A 98 -9.67 4.63 18.23
CA ALA A 98 -10.70 4.52 17.20
C ALA A 98 -10.47 3.26 16.32
N PRO A 99 -11.52 2.75 15.63
CA PRO A 99 -11.34 1.68 14.67
C PRO A 99 -10.36 2.05 13.54
N PRO A 100 -9.41 1.18 13.16
CA PRO A 100 -8.36 1.46 12.18
C PRO A 100 -8.87 1.31 10.74
N LEU A 101 -9.94 2.03 10.39
CA LEU A 101 -10.63 1.89 9.11
C LEU A 101 -9.74 2.23 7.90
N PRO A 102 -8.92 3.31 7.91
CA PRO A 102 -8.06 3.62 6.78
C PRO A 102 -6.99 2.55 6.57
N GLY A 103 -6.33 2.08 7.63
CA GLY A 103 -5.36 0.99 7.55
C GLY A 103 -5.95 -0.32 7.02
N LEU A 104 -7.13 -0.72 7.52
CA LEU A 104 -7.86 -1.89 7.04
C LEU A 104 -8.26 -1.76 5.57
N MET A 105 -8.75 -0.59 5.16
CA MET A 105 -9.13 -0.32 3.78
C MET A 105 -7.93 -0.46 2.84
N VAL A 106 -6.80 0.17 3.18
CA VAL A 106 -5.56 0.09 2.39
C VAL A 106 -5.09 -1.36 2.28
N ALA A 107 -5.07 -2.11 3.38
CA ALA A 107 -4.70 -3.52 3.37
C ALA A 107 -5.57 -4.32 2.41
N VAL A 108 -6.90 -4.27 2.58
CA VAL A 108 -7.85 -5.03 1.76
C VAL A 108 -7.71 -4.69 0.28
N LEU A 109 -7.59 -3.40 -0.07
CA LEU A 109 -7.46 -2.98 -1.46
C LEU A 109 -6.15 -3.47 -2.10
N PHE A 110 -5.03 -3.45 -1.36
CA PHE A 110 -3.76 -4.02 -1.87
C PHE A 110 -3.86 -5.53 -2.07
N TYR A 111 -4.47 -6.26 -1.13
CA TYR A 111 -4.70 -7.71 -1.26
C TYR A 111 -5.59 -8.03 -2.46
N VAL A 112 -6.79 -7.46 -2.53
CA VAL A 112 -7.76 -7.71 -3.61
C VAL A 112 -7.19 -7.28 -4.95
N GLY A 113 -6.64 -6.07 -5.05
CA GLY A 113 -6.05 -5.55 -6.28
C GLY A 113 -4.90 -6.42 -6.79
N THR A 114 -4.04 -6.92 -5.88
CA THR A 114 -2.94 -7.81 -6.25
C THR A 114 -3.44 -9.17 -6.68
N TYR A 115 -4.38 -9.78 -5.96
CA TYR A 115 -4.91 -11.11 -6.29
C TYR A 115 -5.73 -11.13 -7.58
N LEU A 116 -6.31 -9.99 -7.97
CA LEU A 116 -6.92 -9.84 -9.29
C LEU A 116 -5.87 -9.81 -10.40
N ARG A 117 -4.69 -9.20 -10.17
CA ARG A 117 -3.59 -9.11 -11.16
C ARG A 117 -2.71 -10.35 -11.22
N LYS A 118 -2.45 -10.96 -10.06
CA LYS A 118 -1.58 -12.11 -9.83
C LYS A 118 -2.25 -13.14 -8.91
N PRO A 119 -3.22 -13.91 -9.44
CA PRO A 119 -3.98 -14.88 -8.64
C PRO A 119 -3.11 -15.92 -7.93
N SER A 120 -1.96 -16.30 -8.51
CA SER A 120 -1.03 -17.25 -7.90
C SER A 120 -0.51 -16.82 -6.53
N LEU A 121 -0.48 -15.51 -6.24
CA LEU A 121 -0.06 -14.96 -4.94
C LEU A 121 -1.11 -15.16 -3.84
N SER A 122 -2.36 -15.49 -4.17
CA SER A 122 -3.41 -15.67 -3.17
C SER A 122 -3.29 -16.99 -2.40
N GLY A 123 -2.76 -18.05 -3.02
CA GLY A 123 -2.83 -19.40 -2.48
C GLY A 123 -4.25 -19.98 -2.42
N LEU A 124 -5.26 -19.30 -2.97
CA LEU A 124 -6.68 -19.66 -2.86
C LEU A 124 -7.24 -20.42 -4.07
N GLY A 125 -6.45 -20.62 -5.13
CA GLY A 125 -6.89 -21.31 -6.35
C GLY A 125 -7.95 -20.54 -7.17
N ILE A 126 -7.97 -19.21 -7.03
CA ILE A 126 -8.91 -18.27 -7.69
C ILE A 126 -8.41 -17.72 -9.02
#